data_AF-A0A2E9Q8S9-F1
#
_entry.id   AF-A0A2E9Q8S9-F1
#
_cell.length_a   1.000
_cell.length_b   1.000
_cell.length_c   1.000
_cell.angle_alpha   90.00
_cell.angle_beta   90.00
_cell.angle_gamma   90.00
#
_symmetry.space_group_name_H-M   'P 1'
#
loop_
_entity.id
_entity.type
_entity.pdbx_description
1 polymer ?
#
loop_
_entity_poly.entity_id
_entity_poly.type
_entity_poly.pdbx_seq_one_letter_code
_entity_poly.pdbx_strand_id
1 'polypeptide(L)'
;MLFRAIIRINALGFLMICLVYPSKPGAEPREADIEAVSENPRNPGGEGDEQTGPDSEERKALEFFELHQELAANFDPGLAKHYHPEARIRMVRIGADGSVRKMELTGSQWSSLMPAMMDAAEKSGDVSVYSDIRLQSMDTGIKILASRYSKLKCYTDSKYYMVVAPGPDGSLLVVEEHIEGQAENQCE
;
A
#
# COMPACT_ATOMS: atom_id res chain seq x y z
N MET A 1 -10.30 -57.81 14.04
CA MET A 1 -10.53 -56.80 15.10
C MET A 1 -9.93 -55.49 14.58
N LEU A 2 -10.62 -54.67 13.78
CA LEU A 2 -11.88 -53.92 13.92
C LEU A 2 -11.74 -52.64 14.78
N PHE A 3 -11.90 -51.49 14.11
CA PHE A 3 -12.15 -50.10 14.57
C PHE A 3 -11.00 -49.35 15.28
N ARG A 4 -10.78 -48.03 15.11
CA ARG A 4 -11.61 -46.92 14.60
C ARG A 4 -10.72 -45.72 14.20
N ALA A 5 -11.10 -45.02 13.14
CA ALA A 5 -10.62 -43.69 12.76
C ALA A 5 -11.23 -42.60 13.65
N ILE A 6 -10.52 -41.48 13.86
CA ILE A 6 -11.14 -40.17 14.13
C ILE A 6 -10.38 -39.09 13.36
N ILE A 7 -11.09 -38.55 12.36
CA ILE A 7 -10.84 -37.30 11.65
C ILE A 7 -11.25 -36.15 12.58
N ARG A 8 -10.46 -35.07 12.64
CA ARG A 8 -10.96 -33.76 13.08
C ARG A 8 -10.69 -32.72 11.99
N ILE A 9 -11.79 -32.37 11.32
CA ILE A 9 -11.99 -31.17 10.52
C ILE A 9 -12.62 -30.14 11.46
N ASN A 10 -12.09 -28.92 11.49
CA ASN A 10 -12.77 -27.67 11.86
C ASN A 10 -12.15 -26.65 10.88
N ALA A 11 -12.79 -26.11 9.84
CA ALA A 11 -14.12 -25.52 9.68
C ALA A 11 -14.31 -24.20 10.46
N LEU A 12 -14.50 -23.14 9.67
CA LEU A 12 -15.07 -21.81 9.94
C LEU A 12 -14.18 -20.72 10.55
N GLY A 13 -14.13 -19.60 9.82
CA GLY A 13 -13.60 -18.32 10.29
C GLY A 13 -13.54 -17.22 9.23
N PHE A 14 -14.54 -17.13 8.35
CA PHE A 14 -14.73 -16.02 7.40
C PHE A 14 -15.65 -14.99 8.07
N LEU A 15 -15.19 -13.78 8.40
CA LEU A 15 -15.97 -12.52 8.31
C LEU A 15 -15.20 -11.26 8.76
N MET A 16 -15.23 -10.24 7.88
CA MET A 16 -15.43 -8.79 8.07
C MET A 16 -14.75 -8.05 9.24
N ILE A 17 -13.88 -7.08 8.93
CA ILE A 17 -14.16 -5.62 8.76
C ILE A 17 -14.77 -4.97 10.01
N CYS A 18 -14.03 -4.03 10.59
CA CYS A 18 -14.59 -2.81 11.21
C CYS A 18 -13.63 -1.64 11.01
N LEU A 19 -13.79 -0.93 9.87
CA LEU A 19 -13.52 0.51 9.80
C LEU A 19 -14.65 1.20 10.58
N VAL A 20 -14.30 1.96 11.62
CA VAL A 20 -15.26 2.81 12.34
C VAL A 20 -14.89 4.27 12.05
N TYR A 21 -15.66 4.89 11.14
CA TYR A 21 -15.77 6.34 11.03
C TYR A 21 -16.90 6.82 11.95
N PRO A 22 -16.74 7.89 12.75
CA PRO A 22 -17.83 8.45 13.53
C PRO A 22 -18.75 9.33 12.68
N SER A 23 -20.02 8.92 12.56
CA SER A 23 -21.12 9.72 12.01
C SER A 23 -21.77 10.60 13.09
N LYS A 24 -22.09 11.85 12.74
CA LYS A 24 -22.79 12.84 13.57
C LYS A 24 -24.28 12.48 13.76
N PRO A 25 -24.90 12.79 14.92
CA PRO A 25 -26.35 12.66 15.11
C PRO A 25 -27.11 14.01 15.10
N GLY A 26 -28.35 13.99 14.58
CA GLY A 26 -29.38 15.04 14.74
C GLY A 26 -30.28 15.18 13.51
N ALA A 27 -31.39 14.41 13.43
CA ALA A 27 -32.81 14.84 13.63
C ALA A 27 -33.41 15.58 12.40
N GLU A 28 -34.58 15.30 11.81
CA GLU A 28 -35.79 14.47 12.05
C GLU A 28 -36.54 14.33 10.69
N PRO A 29 -37.49 13.38 10.50
CA PRO A 29 -38.19 13.19 9.22
C PRO A 29 -39.52 13.97 9.14
N ARG A 30 -39.91 14.39 7.94
CA ARG A 30 -41.28 14.77 7.59
C ARG A 30 -41.78 13.88 6.45
N GLU A 31 -42.79 13.09 6.74
CA GLU A 31 -43.66 12.44 5.76
C GLU A 31 -44.45 13.50 4.99
N ALA A 32 -44.54 13.36 3.67
CA ALA A 32 -45.73 13.71 2.89
C ALA A 32 -45.60 13.20 1.44
N ASP A 33 -46.56 12.35 1.11
CA ASP A 33 -47.32 12.32 -0.13
C ASP A 33 -46.75 11.67 -1.41
N ILE A 34 -47.47 10.59 -1.73
CA ILE A 34 -47.53 9.79 -2.94
C ILE A 34 -48.09 10.63 -4.09
N GLU A 35 -47.45 10.61 -5.25
CA GLU A 35 -48.16 10.67 -6.53
C GLU A 35 -47.41 9.86 -7.60
N ALA A 36 -48.18 9.08 -8.35
CA ALA A 36 -47.72 8.11 -9.32
C ALA A 36 -47.72 8.68 -10.75
N VAL A 37 -47.11 7.90 -11.65
CA VAL A 37 -47.26 7.88 -13.12
C VAL A 37 -46.27 8.75 -13.92
N SER A 38 -45.31 8.08 -14.56
CA SER A 38 -45.23 8.07 -16.02
C SER A 38 -44.21 7.02 -16.48
N GLU A 39 -44.68 6.09 -17.30
CA GLU A 39 -43.86 5.10 -18.00
C GLU A 39 -43.03 5.75 -19.14
N ASN A 40 -42.00 5.00 -19.53
CA ASN A 40 -41.37 4.90 -20.86
C ASN A 40 -40.06 5.69 -21.10
N PRO A 41 -39.08 5.22 -21.92
CA PRO A 41 -38.85 3.89 -22.51
C PRO A 41 -37.48 3.26 -22.14
N ARG A 42 -37.35 1.99 -22.55
CA ARG A 42 -36.10 1.21 -22.64
C ARG A 42 -34.95 2.02 -23.28
N ASN A 43 -33.78 1.97 -22.65
CA ASN A 43 -32.50 2.22 -23.33
C ASN A 43 -31.66 0.92 -23.29
N PRO A 44 -31.40 0.25 -24.43
CA PRO A 44 -30.49 -0.87 -24.50
C PRO A 44 -29.11 -0.35 -24.93
N GLY A 45 -28.12 -0.43 -24.05
CA GLY A 45 -26.73 -0.10 -24.41
C GLY A 45 -26.02 0.66 -23.29
N GLY A 46 -25.66 -0.05 -22.23
CA GLY A 46 -24.61 0.38 -21.32
C GLY A 46 -23.39 -0.47 -21.60
N GLU A 47 -22.60 -0.09 -22.61
CA GLU A 47 -21.18 -0.39 -22.60
C GLU A 47 -20.63 0.22 -21.30
N GLY A 48 -20.00 -0.60 -20.46
CA GLY A 48 -19.47 -0.13 -19.19
C GLY A 48 -18.39 0.90 -19.49
N ASP A 49 -18.67 2.16 -19.15
CA ASP A 49 -17.66 3.22 -19.09
C ASP A 49 -16.55 2.73 -18.16
N GLU A 50 -15.43 2.32 -18.74
CA GLU A 50 -14.19 2.11 -18.02
C GLU A 50 -13.76 3.50 -17.52
N GLN A 51 -14.14 3.81 -16.28
CA GLN A 51 -13.86 5.07 -15.61
C GLN A 51 -12.34 5.29 -15.63
N THR A 52 -11.85 6.07 -16.58
CA THR A 52 -10.43 6.39 -16.84
C THR A 52 -10.11 7.81 -16.35
N GLY A 53 -10.60 8.13 -15.15
CA GLY A 53 -10.41 9.43 -14.52
C GLY A 53 -9.17 9.47 -13.61
N PRO A 54 -8.71 10.67 -13.19
CA PRO A 54 -7.63 10.78 -12.20
C PRO A 54 -7.91 9.96 -10.93
N ASP A 55 -9.17 9.93 -10.49
CA ASP A 55 -9.64 9.13 -9.34
C ASP A 55 -9.43 7.61 -9.54
N SER A 56 -9.46 7.10 -10.77
CA SER A 56 -9.22 5.67 -11.03
C SER A 56 -7.74 5.31 -10.97
N GLU A 57 -6.86 6.19 -11.44
CA GLU A 57 -5.41 5.97 -11.38
C GLU A 57 -4.87 6.14 -9.96
N GLU A 58 -5.39 7.11 -9.21
CA GLU A 58 -5.10 7.28 -7.79
C GLU A 58 -5.55 6.06 -6.97
N ARG A 59 -6.73 5.50 -7.28
CA ARG A 59 -7.19 4.24 -6.66
C ARG A 59 -6.27 3.06 -6.97
N LYS A 60 -5.87 2.86 -8.24
CA LYS A 60 -4.90 1.81 -8.61
C LYS A 60 -3.55 1.98 -7.91
N ALA A 61 -3.08 3.22 -7.77
CA ALA A 61 -1.84 3.52 -7.06
C ALA A 61 -1.94 3.18 -5.58
N LEU A 62 -3.09 3.45 -4.95
CA LEU A 62 -3.35 3.07 -3.56
C LEU A 62 -3.40 1.54 -3.39
N GLU A 63 -4.14 0.83 -4.25
CA GLU A 63 -4.21 -0.64 -4.25
C GLU A 63 -2.82 -1.26 -4.43
N PHE A 64 -2.00 -0.72 -5.34
CA PHE A 64 -0.61 -1.13 -5.51
C PHE A 64 0.22 -0.89 -4.24
N PHE A 65 0.06 0.27 -3.61
CA PHE A 65 0.81 0.62 -2.40
C PHE A 65 0.42 -0.27 -1.21
N GLU A 66 -0.86 -0.62 -1.07
CA GLU A 66 -1.34 -1.57 -0.07
C GLU A 66 -0.72 -2.96 -0.26
N LEU A 67 -0.76 -3.49 -1.50
CA LEU A 67 -0.11 -4.76 -1.82
C LEU A 67 1.40 -4.71 -1.58
N HIS A 68 2.06 -3.62 -1.95
CA HIS A 68 3.50 -3.42 -1.72
C HIS A 68 3.83 -3.50 -0.22
N GLN A 69 3.03 -2.84 0.63
CA GLN A 69 3.20 -2.90 2.09
C GLN A 69 2.94 -4.30 2.65
N GLU A 70 1.93 -5.01 2.13
CA GLU A 70 1.63 -6.38 2.55
C GLU A 70 2.80 -7.33 2.25
N LEU A 71 3.35 -7.28 1.03
CA LEU A 71 4.52 -8.07 0.67
C LEU A 71 5.72 -7.74 1.55
N ALA A 72 5.97 -6.45 1.81
CA ALA A 72 7.06 -6.01 2.69
C ALA A 72 6.88 -6.50 4.14
N ALA A 73 5.67 -6.41 4.69
CA ALA A 73 5.36 -6.84 6.06
C ALA A 73 5.45 -8.36 6.24
N ASN A 74 5.23 -9.13 5.16
CA ASN A 74 5.35 -10.58 5.13
C ASN A 74 6.73 -11.08 4.67
N PHE A 75 7.70 -10.18 4.44
CA PHE A 75 9.03 -10.48 3.91
C PHE A 75 9.00 -11.28 2.59
N ASP A 76 7.98 -11.04 1.76
CA ASP A 76 7.76 -11.79 0.53
C ASP A 76 8.80 -11.39 -0.54
N PRO A 77 9.55 -12.35 -1.12
CA PRO A 77 10.57 -12.06 -2.13
C PRO A 77 10.00 -11.49 -3.43
N GLY A 78 8.70 -11.63 -3.66
CA GLY A 78 7.93 -11.02 -4.75
C GLY A 78 7.96 -9.50 -4.73
N LEU A 79 8.24 -8.86 -3.59
CA LEU A 79 8.39 -7.41 -3.47
C LEU A 79 9.41 -6.85 -4.48
N ALA A 80 10.49 -7.59 -4.77
CA ALA A 80 11.53 -7.17 -5.70
C ALA A 80 11.02 -6.96 -7.13
N LYS A 81 9.87 -7.56 -7.49
CA LYS A 81 9.23 -7.42 -8.80
C LYS A 81 8.45 -6.11 -8.95
N HIS A 82 8.16 -5.42 -7.86
CA HIS A 82 7.45 -4.14 -7.90
C HIS A 82 8.33 -2.98 -8.40
N TYR A 83 9.64 -3.19 -8.57
CA TYR A 83 10.57 -2.13 -8.95
C TYR A 83 10.90 -2.18 -10.43
N HIS A 84 10.77 -1.04 -11.12
CA HIS A 84 11.27 -0.90 -12.48
C HIS A 84 12.81 -1.04 -12.50
N PRO A 85 13.44 -1.71 -13.48
CA PRO A 85 14.90 -1.91 -13.50
C PRO A 85 15.73 -0.63 -13.39
N GLU A 86 15.21 0.48 -13.93
CA GLU A 86 15.82 1.81 -13.91
C GLU A 86 15.25 2.74 -12.81
N ALA A 87 14.47 2.20 -11.87
CA ALA A 87 13.92 3.00 -10.79
C ALA A 87 15.01 3.72 -10.00
N ARG A 88 14.73 4.93 -9.52
CA ARG A 88 15.67 5.72 -8.74
C ARG A 88 15.38 5.58 -7.26
N ILE A 89 16.19 4.81 -6.54
CA ILE A 89 15.99 4.53 -5.11
C ILE A 89 16.97 5.36 -4.30
N ARG A 90 16.46 6.36 -3.59
CA ARG A 90 17.26 7.28 -2.78
C ARG A 90 17.13 6.93 -1.31
N MET A 91 18.27 6.74 -0.66
CA MET A 91 18.34 6.49 0.77
C MET A 91 19.17 7.56 1.45
N VAL A 92 18.64 8.10 2.53
CA VAL A 92 19.35 9.01 3.42
C VAL A 92 19.50 8.33 4.78
N ARG A 93 20.73 8.14 5.23
CA ARG A 93 21.02 7.64 6.57
C ARG A 93 21.59 8.76 7.43
N ILE A 94 20.95 9.01 8.56
CA ILE A 94 21.39 9.96 9.57
C ILE A 94 22.10 9.18 10.67
N GLY A 95 23.36 9.50 10.91
CA GLY A 95 24.21 8.93 11.95
C GLY A 95 23.89 9.47 13.35
N ALA A 96 24.33 8.75 14.38
CA ALA A 96 24.26 9.18 15.77
C ALA A 96 24.94 10.55 16.01
N ASP A 97 26.01 10.81 15.28
CA ASP A 97 26.79 12.06 15.30
C ASP A 97 26.16 13.17 14.44
N GLY A 98 24.98 12.94 13.88
CA GLY A 98 24.32 13.84 12.93
C GLY A 98 24.91 13.78 11.51
N SER A 99 25.87 12.91 11.23
CA SER A 99 26.41 12.75 9.87
C SER A 99 25.33 12.25 8.91
N VAL A 100 25.29 12.80 7.70
CA VAL A 100 24.31 12.41 6.68
C VAL A 100 25.01 11.67 5.55
N ARG A 101 24.60 10.43 5.31
CA ARG A 101 25.04 9.64 4.16
C ARG A 101 23.88 9.48 3.19
N LYS A 102 24.14 9.78 1.92
CA LYS A 102 23.17 9.62 0.84
C LYS A 102 23.63 8.51 -0.09
N MET A 103 22.71 7.67 -0.51
CA MET A 103 22.93 6.61 -1.47
C MET A 103 21.81 6.67 -2.50
N GLU A 104 22.15 6.41 -3.76
CA GLU A 104 21.20 6.24 -4.84
C GLU A 104 21.51 4.91 -5.54
N LEU A 105 20.49 4.10 -5.78
CA LEU A 105 20.57 2.82 -6.46
C LEU A 105 19.57 2.78 -7.60
N THR A 106 19.88 2.02 -8.64
CA THR A 106 18.88 1.63 -9.64
C THR A 106 17.94 0.58 -9.07
N GLY A 107 16.74 0.43 -9.64
CA GLY A 107 15.81 -0.64 -9.23
C GLY A 107 16.42 -2.03 -9.39
N SER A 108 17.23 -2.25 -10.43
CA SER A 108 17.95 -3.53 -10.60
C SER A 108 18.94 -3.81 -9.46
N GLN A 109 19.70 -2.79 -9.04
CA GLN A 109 20.60 -2.89 -7.88
C GLN A 109 19.81 -3.14 -6.60
N TRP A 110 18.73 -2.40 -6.39
CA TRP A 110 17.84 -2.55 -5.24
C TRP A 110 17.23 -3.96 -5.14
N SER A 111 16.63 -4.45 -6.24
CA SER A 111 16.05 -5.80 -6.32
C SER A 111 17.08 -6.90 -6.08
N SER A 112 18.34 -6.71 -6.48
CA SER A 112 19.41 -7.68 -6.19
C SER A 112 19.82 -7.75 -4.71
N LEU A 113 19.65 -6.66 -3.96
CA LEU A 113 19.92 -6.62 -2.51
C LEU A 113 18.76 -7.15 -1.68
N MET A 114 17.55 -7.12 -2.24
CA MET A 114 16.31 -7.40 -1.52
C MET A 114 16.27 -8.76 -0.80
N PRO A 115 16.75 -9.88 -1.37
CA PRO A 115 16.74 -11.16 -0.66
C PRO A 115 17.53 -11.11 0.65
N ALA A 116 18.72 -10.51 0.65
CA ALA A 116 19.55 -10.40 1.85
C ALA A 116 18.95 -9.41 2.86
N MET A 117 18.35 -8.32 2.37
CA MET A 117 17.69 -7.33 3.23
C MET A 117 16.43 -7.89 3.90
N MET A 118 15.61 -8.65 3.16
CA MET A 118 14.39 -9.27 3.69
C MET A 118 14.71 -10.35 4.72
N ASP A 119 15.71 -11.21 4.48
CA ASP A 119 16.17 -12.20 5.47
C ASP A 119 16.65 -11.53 6.77
N ALA A 120 17.39 -10.43 6.67
CA ALA A 120 17.82 -9.66 7.84
C ALA A 120 16.64 -8.98 8.56
N ALA A 121 15.68 -8.43 7.81
CA ALA A 121 14.47 -7.81 8.34
C ALA A 121 13.58 -8.83 9.06
N GLU A 122 13.38 -10.02 8.49
CA GLU A 122 12.61 -11.10 9.09
C GLU A 122 13.21 -11.54 10.43
N LYS A 123 14.52 -11.78 10.46
CA LYS A 123 15.24 -12.19 11.68
C LYS A 123 15.19 -11.16 12.79
N SER A 124 15.06 -9.88 12.45
CA SER A 124 15.00 -8.77 13.41
C SER A 124 13.58 -8.27 13.67
N GLY A 125 12.57 -8.78 12.95
CA GLY A 125 11.20 -8.25 12.99
C GLY A 125 11.09 -6.80 12.52
N ASP A 126 11.95 -6.37 11.60
CA ASP A 126 11.95 -4.99 11.08
C ASP A 126 10.79 -4.77 10.12
N VAL A 127 9.68 -4.29 10.67
CA VAL A 127 8.45 -3.97 9.93
C VAL A 127 8.18 -2.47 10.01
N SER A 128 7.73 -1.90 8.90
CA SER A 128 7.28 -0.51 8.83
C SER A 128 5.76 -0.39 8.82
N VAL A 129 5.24 0.70 9.37
CA VAL A 129 3.82 1.09 9.29
C VAL A 129 3.74 2.45 8.63
N TYR A 130 2.76 2.64 7.75
CA TYR A 130 2.59 3.87 6.99
C TYR A 130 1.32 4.60 7.44
N SER A 131 1.38 5.93 7.53
CA SER A 131 0.25 6.81 7.83
C SER A 131 0.29 8.07 6.99
N ASP A 132 -0.75 8.91 7.08
CA ASP A 132 -0.83 10.22 6.41
C ASP A 132 -0.62 10.13 4.89
N ILE A 133 -1.17 9.06 4.29
CA ILE A 133 -1.02 8.74 2.88
C ILE A 133 -1.69 9.82 2.04
N ARG A 134 -0.94 10.40 1.11
CA ARG A 134 -1.42 11.41 0.16
C ARG A 134 -0.95 11.04 -1.24
N LEU A 135 -1.82 11.26 -2.21
CA LEU A 135 -1.55 11.02 -3.62
C LEU A 135 -1.37 12.36 -4.33
N GLN A 136 -0.44 12.38 -5.28
CA GLN A 136 -0.20 13.51 -6.15
C GLN A 136 -0.01 13.00 -7.58
N SER A 137 -0.97 13.29 -8.43
CA SER A 137 -0.87 13.03 -9.87
C SER A 137 0.29 13.83 -10.50
N MET A 138 1.08 13.17 -11.34
CA MET A 138 2.20 13.72 -12.09
C MET A 138 2.12 13.27 -13.55
N ASP A 139 2.80 13.98 -14.46
CA ASP A 139 2.86 13.60 -15.88
C ASP A 139 3.45 12.19 -16.10
N THR A 140 4.28 11.73 -15.17
CA THR A 140 5.01 10.46 -15.24
C THR A 140 4.41 9.35 -14.38
N GLY A 141 3.28 9.58 -13.69
CA GLY A 141 2.68 8.60 -12.78
C GLY A 141 2.05 9.23 -11.54
N ILE A 142 1.88 8.44 -10.48
CA ILE A 142 1.34 8.92 -9.20
C ILE A 142 2.43 8.91 -8.15
N LYS A 143 2.60 10.03 -7.45
CA LYS A 143 3.46 10.13 -6.27
C LYS A 143 2.63 9.90 -5.01
N ILE A 144 3.02 8.87 -4.27
CA ILE A 144 2.49 8.50 -2.95
C ILE A 144 3.43 9.08 -1.90
N LEU A 145 2.92 9.97 -1.05
CA LEU A 145 3.62 10.48 0.12
C LEU A 145 3.04 9.83 1.37
N ALA A 146 3.88 9.45 2.33
CA ALA A 146 3.42 8.90 3.60
C ALA A 146 4.42 9.17 4.74
N SER A 147 3.95 9.04 5.96
CA SER A 147 4.79 8.92 7.16
C SER A 147 5.14 7.44 7.34
N ARG A 148 6.42 7.04 7.30
CA ARG A 148 6.86 5.65 7.52
C ARG A 148 7.43 5.49 8.93
N TYR A 149 6.73 4.81 9.81
CA TYR A 149 7.20 4.44 11.14
C TYR A 149 7.90 3.08 11.12
N SER A 150 9.18 3.01 11.52
CA SER A 150 9.88 1.75 11.74
C SER A 150 9.61 1.24 13.15
N LYS A 151 9.04 0.04 13.27
CA LYS A 151 8.76 -0.58 14.59
C LYS A 151 10.04 -0.94 15.33
N LEU A 152 11.07 -1.42 14.62
CA LEU A 152 12.32 -1.82 15.24
C LEU A 152 13.11 -0.64 15.80
N LYS A 153 13.04 0.51 15.12
CA LYS A 153 13.83 1.72 15.44
C LYS A 153 13.06 2.78 16.21
N CYS A 154 11.75 2.61 16.37
CA CYS A 154 10.83 3.57 16.97
C CYS A 154 10.96 5.01 16.42
N TYR A 155 11.17 5.16 15.10
CA TYR A 155 11.32 6.44 14.42
C TYR A 155 10.37 6.57 13.24
N THR A 156 9.88 7.79 12.99
CA THR A 156 9.03 8.13 11.84
C THR A 156 9.80 8.93 10.79
N ASP A 157 9.93 8.37 9.59
CA ASP A 157 10.33 9.08 8.39
C ASP A 157 9.12 9.82 7.78
N SER A 158 9.04 11.12 8.00
CA SER A 158 7.97 11.99 7.45
C SER A 158 8.24 12.49 6.03
N LYS A 159 9.37 12.10 5.43
CA LYS A 159 9.75 12.50 4.05
C LYS A 159 9.67 11.34 3.07
N TYR A 160 9.14 10.20 3.50
CA TYR A 160 8.96 9.05 2.64
C TYR A 160 8.05 9.39 1.46
N TYR A 161 8.47 8.99 0.26
CA TYR A 161 7.60 8.94 -0.90
C TYR A 161 8.00 7.84 -1.85
N MET A 162 7.03 7.41 -2.64
CA MET A 162 7.15 6.46 -3.74
C MET A 162 6.47 7.06 -4.97
N VAL A 163 7.06 6.91 -6.14
CA VAL A 163 6.42 7.23 -7.43
C VAL A 163 6.19 5.94 -8.16
N VAL A 164 4.94 5.72 -8.57
CA VAL A 164 4.52 4.56 -9.34
C VAL A 164 4.08 4.98 -10.73
N ALA A 165 4.41 4.17 -11.72
CA ALA A 165 4.07 4.39 -13.12
C ALA A 165 3.75 3.07 -13.81
N PRO A 166 2.96 3.08 -14.90
CA PRO A 166 2.76 1.89 -15.72
C PRO A 166 4.09 1.37 -16.29
N GLY A 167 4.32 0.07 -16.14
CA GLY A 167 5.41 -0.68 -16.73
C GLY A 167 5.09 -1.15 -18.15
N PRO A 168 6.02 -1.88 -18.79
CA PRO A 168 5.87 -2.32 -20.19
C PRO A 168 4.66 -3.23 -20.46
N ASP A 169 4.18 -3.95 -19.45
CA ASP A 169 3.02 -4.84 -19.52
C ASP A 169 1.73 -4.19 -18.98
N GLY A 170 1.78 -2.90 -18.64
CA GLY A 170 0.66 -2.15 -18.05
C GLY A 170 0.49 -2.34 -16.54
N SER A 171 1.28 -3.20 -15.89
CA SER A 171 1.31 -3.28 -14.43
C SER A 171 1.97 -2.05 -13.81
N LEU A 172 1.56 -1.62 -12.63
CA LEU A 172 2.26 -0.53 -11.94
C LEU A 172 3.61 -1.00 -11.40
N LEU A 173 4.62 -0.15 -11.52
CA LEU A 173 5.96 -0.36 -10.98
C LEU A 173 6.42 0.90 -10.25
N VAL A 174 7.25 0.71 -9.22
CA VAL A 174 8.00 1.77 -8.55
C VAL A 174 9.07 2.28 -9.51
N VAL A 175 9.04 3.57 -9.81
CA VAL A 175 10.03 4.25 -10.66
C VAL A 175 10.90 5.23 -9.89
N GLU A 176 10.46 5.67 -8.70
CA GLU A 176 11.28 6.40 -7.75
C GLU A 176 10.84 6.09 -6.33
N GLU A 177 11.79 6.01 -5.41
CA GLU A 177 11.49 5.90 -3.97
C GLU A 177 12.51 6.69 -3.16
N HIS A 178 12.05 7.33 -2.10
CA HIS A 178 12.89 8.04 -1.14
C HIS A 178 12.62 7.56 0.28
N ILE A 179 13.69 7.19 0.96
CA ILE A 179 13.66 6.61 2.30
C ILE A 179 14.71 7.34 3.16
N GLU A 180 14.29 7.90 4.30
CA GLU A 180 15.20 8.33 5.35
C GLU A 180 15.23 7.31 6.50
N GLY A 181 16.41 7.07 7.06
CA GLY A 181 16.62 6.16 8.18
C GLY A 181 17.60 6.71 9.21
N GLN A 182 17.40 6.32 10.46
CA GLN A 182 18.27 6.67 11.58
C GLN A 182 19.21 5.51 11.92
N ALA A 183 20.46 5.83 12.29
CA ALA A 183 21.41 4.83 12.77
C ALA A 183 20.99 4.32 14.16
N GLU A 184 20.56 5.22 15.04
CA GLU A 184 20.17 4.91 16.41
C GLU A 184 18.78 4.25 16.48
N ASN A 185 18.59 3.48 17.56
CA ASN A 185 17.28 3.01 17.96
C ASN A 185 16.70 4.03 18.95
N GLN A 186 15.46 4.46 18.73
CA GLN A 186 14.75 5.42 19.58
C GLN A 186 13.68 4.75 20.45
N CYS A 187 13.69 3.42 20.54
CA CYS A 187 12.87 2.70 21.50
C CYS A 187 13.48 2.91 22.89
N GLU A 188 12.74 3.57 23.78
CA GLU A 188 13.13 3.91 25.15
C GLU A 188 13.60 2.72 26.00
#